data_AF-A0A4U3AH85-F1
#
_entry.id   AF-A0A4U3AH85-F1
#
_cell.length_a   1.000
_cell.length_b   1.000
_cell.length_c   1.000
_cell.angle_alpha   90.00
_cell.angle_beta   90.00
_cell.angle_gamma   90.00
#
_symmetry.space_group_name_H-M   'P 1'
#
loop_
_entity.id
_entity.type
_entity.pdbx_description
1 polymer ?
#
loop_
_entity_poly.entity_id
_entity_poly.type
_entity_poly.pdbx_seq_one_letter_code
_entity_poly.pdbx_strand_id
1 'polypeptide(L)'
;LLTLLEKLGLLYAEVSTKRGKWFQKRKDPIFGFEGKELIRSGAIKLEEIVVSASENGIMFQNGGTYSAESIIWSTGFIQNYKWIEIEK
;
A
#
# COMPACT_ATOMS: atom_id res chain seq x y z
N LEU A 1 6.10 15.03 -5.23
CA LEU A 1 4.69 14.57 -5.40
C LEU A 1 3.81 15.06 -4.25
N LEU A 2 4.12 14.71 -3.00
CA LEU A 2 3.36 15.16 -1.82
C LEU A 2 3.16 16.68 -1.79
N THR A 3 4.24 17.46 -1.88
CA THR A 3 4.21 18.94 -1.90
C THR A 3 3.38 19.52 -3.04
N LEU A 4 3.28 18.82 -4.18
CA LEU A 4 2.47 19.27 -5.32
C LEU A 4 0.98 19.02 -5.05
N LEU A 5 0.63 17.83 -4.55
CA LEU A 5 -0.74 17.48 -4.19
C LEU A 5 -1.29 18.39 -3.09
N GLU A 6 -0.43 18.74 -2.14
CA GLU A 6 -0.72 19.70 -1.07
C GLU A 6 -0.99 21.10 -1.62
N LYS A 7 -0.09 21.64 -2.46
CA LYS A 7 -0.27 22.95 -3.10
C LYS A 7 -1.51 23.03 -4.00
N LEU A 8 -1.87 21.93 -4.66
CA LEU A 8 -3.10 21.83 -5.46
C LEU A 8 -4.37 21.62 -4.61
N GLY A 9 -4.23 21.45 -3.29
CA GLY A 9 -5.33 21.20 -2.36
C GLY A 9 -6.03 19.85 -2.58
N LEU A 10 -5.38 18.91 -3.28
CA LEU A 10 -5.95 17.60 -3.58
C LEU A 10 -5.94 16.66 -2.38
N LEU A 11 -4.94 16.81 -1.48
CA LEU A 11 -4.88 16.03 -0.24
C LEU A 11 -6.07 16.29 0.69
N TYR A 12 -6.68 17.47 0.58
CA TYR A 12 -7.78 17.92 1.43
C TYR A 12 -9.08 18.13 0.64
N ALA A 13 -9.13 17.67 -0.61
CA ALA A 13 -10.30 17.83 -1.45
C ALA A 13 -11.44 16.96 -0.91
N GLU A 14 -12.54 17.60 -0.54
CA GLU A 14 -13.73 16.90 -0.06
C GLU A 14 -14.26 15.93 -1.14
N VAL A 15 -14.60 14.71 -0.72
CA VAL A 15 -15.04 13.60 -1.60
C VAL A 15 -16.32 13.91 -2.37
N SER A 16 -17.10 14.90 -1.93
CA SER A 16 -18.30 15.38 -2.61
C SER A 16 -17.99 16.20 -3.87
N THR A 17 -16.81 16.85 -3.92
CA THR A 17 -16.42 17.75 -5.01
C THR A 17 -16.00 17.00 -6.28
N LYS A 18 -16.13 17.65 -7.45
CA LYS A 18 -15.71 17.06 -8.75
C LYS A 18 -14.24 16.62 -8.73
N ARG A 19 -13.36 17.45 -8.17
CA ARG A 19 -11.92 17.14 -8.03
C ARG A 19 -11.64 16.02 -7.03
N GLY A 20 -12.37 15.98 -5.90
CA GLY A 20 -12.25 14.92 -4.90
C GLY A 20 -12.69 13.57 -5.46
N LYS A 21 -13.85 13.50 -6.11
CA LYS A 21 -14.33 12.28 -6.81
C LYS A 21 -13.38 11.79 -7.89
N TRP A 22 -12.75 12.72 -8.63
CA TRP A 22 -11.74 12.36 -9.63
C TRP A 22 -10.46 11.82 -8.99
N PHE A 23 -9.99 12.43 -7.89
CA PHE A 23 -8.76 12.05 -7.21
C PHE A 23 -8.91 10.71 -6.48
N GLN A 24 -10.05 10.46 -5.82
CA GLN A 24 -10.35 9.19 -5.14
C GLN A 24 -10.30 7.97 -6.06
N LYS A 25 -10.59 8.14 -7.36
CA LYS A 25 -10.52 7.06 -8.34
C LYS A 25 -9.09 6.70 -8.76
N ARG A 26 -8.09 7.48 -8.35
CA ARG A 26 -6.68 7.20 -8.62
C ARG A 26 -6.15 6.25 -7.55
N LYS A 27 -5.23 5.37 -7.93
CA LYS A 27 -4.48 4.56 -6.96
C LYS A 27 -3.67 5.51 -6.07
N ASP A 28 -3.67 5.26 -4.77
CA ASP A 28 -2.85 6.03 -3.85
C ASP A 28 -1.38 5.94 -4.25
N PRO A 29 -0.71 7.08 -4.46
CA PRO A 29 0.70 7.07 -4.79
C PRO A 29 1.51 6.68 -3.55
N ILE A 30 2.48 5.78 -3.72
CA ILE A 30 3.49 5.52 -2.70
C ILE A 30 4.40 6.76 -2.61
N PHE A 31 4.44 7.37 -1.43
CA PHE A 31 5.29 8.51 -1.14
C PHE A 31 6.68 8.06 -0.67
N GLY A 32 7.69 8.88 -0.91
CA GLY A 32 9.08 8.58 -0.57
C GLY A 32 9.89 8.01 -1.75
N PHE A 33 11.21 8.12 -1.62
CA PHE A 33 12.19 7.61 -2.60
C PHE A 33 13.17 6.62 -1.97
N GLU A 34 13.25 6.58 -0.64
CA GLU A 34 14.18 5.79 0.16
C GLU A 34 14.07 4.30 -0.18
N GLY A 35 12.85 3.75 -0.21
CA GLY A 35 12.62 2.36 -0.60
C GLY A 35 13.02 2.07 -2.05
N LYS A 36 12.87 3.03 -2.97
CA LYS A 36 13.29 2.86 -4.37
C LYS A 36 14.81 2.81 -4.49
N GLU A 37 15.53 3.65 -3.74
CA GLU A 37 17.00 3.60 -3.70
C GLU A 37 17.50 2.28 -3.09
N LEU A 38 16.86 1.78 -2.03
CA LEU A 38 17.20 0.48 -1.46
C LEU A 38 16.95 -0.68 -2.43
N ILE A 39 15.86 -0.64 -3.21
CA ILE A 39 15.62 -1.61 -4.29
C ILE A 39 16.70 -1.51 -5.37
N ARG A 40 17.03 -0.29 -5.82
CA ARG A 40 18.06 -0.06 -6.85
C ARG A 40 19.44 -0.53 -6.42
N SER A 41 19.79 -0.32 -5.15
CA SER A 41 21.06 -0.77 -4.56
C SER A 41 21.14 -2.28 -4.32
N GLY A 42 20.01 -3.00 -4.42
CA GLY A 42 19.92 -4.43 -4.12
C GLY A 42 19.74 -4.76 -2.64
N ALA A 43 19.71 -3.77 -1.75
CA ALA A 43 19.45 -3.97 -0.32
C ALA A 43 18.03 -4.51 -0.04
N ILE A 44 17.06 -4.19 -0.91
CA ILE A 44 15.72 -4.78 -0.91
C ILE A 44 15.54 -5.58 -2.20
N LYS A 45 15.27 -6.87 -2.08
CA LYS A 45 14.86 -7.71 -3.19
C LYS A 45 13.34 -7.66 -3.35
N LEU A 46 12.87 -7.25 -4.53
CA LEU A 46 11.46 -7.37 -4.89
C LEU A 46 11.20 -8.79 -5.38
N GLU A 47 10.13 -9.42 -4.89
CA GLU A 47 9.72 -10.77 -5.27
C GLU A 47 8.24 -10.81 -5.68
N GLU A 48 7.85 -11.93 -6.30
CA GLU A 48 6.45 -12.19 -6.64
C GLU A 48 5.57 -12.42 -5.41
N ILE A 49 4.26 -12.53 -5.65
CA ILE A 49 3.27 -12.76 -4.60
C ILE A 49 3.61 -14.03 -3.83
N VAL A 50 3.58 -13.94 -2.50
CA VAL A 50 3.67 -15.11 -1.62
C VAL A 50 2.39 -15.93 -1.75
N VAL A 51 2.54 -17.21 -2.10
CA VAL A 51 1.43 -18.16 -2.28
C VAL A 51 1.35 -19.20 -1.17
N SER A 52 2.42 -19.37 -0.39
CA SER A 52 2.44 -20.23 0.79
C SER A 52 3.48 -19.76 1.79
N ALA A 53 3.20 -19.97 3.07
CA ALA A 53 4.13 -19.80 4.17
C ALA A 53 3.93 -20.98 5.13
N SER A 54 5.00 -21.74 5.41
CA SER A 54 4.99 -22.87 6.33
C SER A 54 6.29 -22.91 7.11
N GLU A 55 6.19 -23.03 8.44
CA GLU A 55 7.34 -22.92 9.35
C GLU A 55 8.12 -21.62 9.10
N ASN A 56 9.35 -21.72 8.60
CA ASN A 56 10.19 -20.58 8.20
C ASN A 56 10.29 -20.41 6.67
N GLY A 57 9.60 -21.25 5.89
CA GLY A 57 9.65 -21.26 4.44
C GLY A 57 8.54 -20.42 3.81
N ILE A 58 8.93 -19.53 2.91
CA ILE A 58 8.06 -18.75 2.03
C ILE A 58 8.16 -19.31 0.61
N MET A 59 7.02 -19.47 -0.07
CA MET A 59 6.95 -19.81 -1.49
C MET A 59 6.30 -18.67 -2.27
N PHE A 60 6.95 -18.26 -3.35
CA PHE A 60 6.46 -17.24 -4.27
C PHE A 60 5.74 -17.87 -5.46
N GLN A 61 4.92 -17.07 -6.15
CA GLN A 61 4.11 -17.51 -7.29
C GLN A 61 4.95 -18.10 -8.44
N ASN A 62 6.17 -17.59 -8.65
CA ASN A 62 7.14 -18.14 -9.62
C ASN A 62 7.78 -19.47 -9.18
N GLY A 63 7.41 -20.03 -8.03
CA GLY A 63 7.98 -21.26 -7.47
C GLY A 63 9.29 -21.05 -6.68
N GLY A 64 9.81 -19.82 -6.62
CA GLY A 64 10.94 -19.47 -5.76
C GLY A 64 10.62 -19.67 -4.28
N THR A 65 11.65 -19.93 -3.48
CA THR A 65 11.52 -20.09 -2.03
C THR A 65 12.49 -19.19 -1.27
N TYR A 66 12.11 -18.82 -0.05
CA TYR A 66 12.94 -18.02 0.85
C TYR A 66 12.71 -18.43 2.30
N SER A 67 13.78 -18.48 3.10
CA SER A 67 13.66 -18.71 4.53
C SER A 67 13.67 -17.38 5.27
N ALA A 68 12.60 -17.09 6.01
CA ALA A 68 12.42 -15.83 6.73
C ALA A 68 12.43 -16.07 8.25
N GLU A 69 13.24 -15.28 8.97
CA GLU A 69 13.25 -15.27 10.44
C GLU A 69 12.06 -14.48 11.02
N SER A 70 11.50 -13.55 10.25
CA SER A 70 10.40 -12.69 10.67
C SER A 70 9.58 -12.23 9.47
N ILE A 71 8.28 -12.05 9.69
CA ILE A 71 7.32 -11.60 8.67
C ILE A 71 6.58 -10.38 9.21
N ILE A 72 6.56 -9.32 8.43
CA ILE A 72 5.79 -8.10 8.72
C ILE A 72 4.66 -7.97 7.70
N TRP A 73 3.42 -8.01 8.17
CA TRP A 73 2.23 -7.83 7.33
C TRP A 73 1.85 -6.37 7.22
N SER A 74 2.35 -5.71 6.17
CA SER A 74 2.03 -4.31 5.85
C SER A 74 0.85 -4.19 4.86
N THR A 75 -0.16 -5.05 4.99
CA THR A 75 -1.30 -5.18 4.05
C THR A 75 -2.46 -4.20 4.32
N GLY A 76 -2.29 -3.27 5.26
CA GLY A 76 -3.28 -2.23 5.58
C GLY A 76 -4.35 -2.73 6.55
N PHE A 77 -5.50 -2.05 6.55
CA PHE A 77 -6.61 -2.30 7.47
C PHE A 77 -7.96 -2.17 6.76
N ILE A 78 -8.99 -2.85 7.29
CA ILE A 78 -10.37 -2.73 6.85
C ILE A 78 -11.14 -1.92 7.89
N GLN A 79 -11.85 -0.88 7.44
CA GLN A 79 -12.66 -0.03 8.32
C GLN A 79 -13.94 -0.76 8.74
N ASN A 80 -14.28 -0.70 10.03
CA ASN A 80 -15.50 -1.28 10.58
C ASN A 80 -16.40 -0.18 11.18
N TYR A 81 -17.50 0.11 10.50
CA TYR A 81 -18.48 1.13 10.89
C TYR A 81 -19.79 0.53 11.45
N LYS A 82 -19.78 -0.74 11.88
CA LYS A 82 -20.99 -1.41 12.39
C LYS A 82 -21.66 -0.70 13.57
N TRP A 83 -20.95 0.21 14.24
CA TRP A 83 -21.45 1.00 15.36
C TRP A 83 -22.15 2.30 14.95
N ILE A 84 -22.08 2.70 13.67
CA ILE A 84 -22.77 3.89 13.15
C ILE A 84 -24.07 3.44 12.49
N GLU A 85 -25.20 3.83 13.07
CA GLU A 85 -26.50 3.75 12.40
C GLU A 85 -26.73 5.04 11.63
N ILE A 86 -26.82 4.94 10.30
CA ILE A 86 -27.16 6.09 9.45
C ILE A 86 -28.66 6.01 9.17
N GLU A 87 -29.43 6.88 9.84
CA GLU A 87 -30.85 7.09 9.53
C GLU A 87 -31.00 7.75 8.16
N LYS A 88 -32.04 7.36 7.43
CA LYS A 88 -32.34 7.83 6.07
C LYS A 88 -32.98 9.20 6.03
#